data_AF-A0A4R3MJY8-F1
#
_entry.id   AF-A0A4R3MJY8-F1
#
_cell.length_a   1.000
_cell.length_b   1.000
_cell.length_c   1.000
_cell.angle_alpha   90.00
_cell.angle_beta   90.00
_cell.angle_gamma   90.00
#
_symmetry.space_group_name_H-M   'P 1'
#
loop_
_entity.id
_entity.type
_entity.pdbx_description
1 polymer ?
#
loop_
_entity_poly.entity_id
_entity_poly.type
_entity_poly.pdbx_seq_one_letter_code
_entity_poly.pdbx_strand_id
1 'polypeptide(L)'
;MKIPIEFKIDVDVLEKFNLALILNKGNQDEEIEKFMMQYISSSFSKASQVYKPVAASNVTGTNDPINANSGKAIIKIPKWATKSEQYNHKIIRAFFQVESELAEVPLKELESRCSDSEKYPSTYVRDFKGNFNQMKIDTPKSNGKVFEVKNGNVIIWDYVKEILMEYKRYFS
;
A
#
# COMPACT_ATOMS: atom_id res chain seq x y z
N MET A 1 -6.66 27.88 7.85
CA MET A 1 -7.32 28.54 9.00
C MET A 1 -7.59 27.46 10.03
N LYS A 2 -7.08 27.58 11.25
CA LYS A 2 -7.33 26.62 12.34
C LYS A 2 -8.39 27.17 13.28
N ILE A 3 -9.30 26.33 13.75
CA ILE A 3 -10.40 26.69 14.64
C ILE A 3 -10.20 25.95 15.96
N PRO A 4 -10.23 26.63 17.12
CA PRO A 4 -10.09 25.98 18.41
C PRO A 4 -11.35 25.16 18.72
N ILE A 5 -11.14 23.99 19.31
CA ILE A 5 -12.17 23.03 19.71
C ILE A 5 -11.81 22.43 21.07
N GLU A 6 -12.82 22.10 21.87
CA GLU A 6 -12.63 21.53 23.22
C GLU A 6 -13.10 20.08 23.30
N PHE A 7 -12.36 19.27 24.07
CA PHE A 7 -12.65 17.85 24.28
C PHE A 7 -12.51 17.46 25.75
N LYS A 8 -13.24 16.42 26.14
CA LYS A 8 -13.01 15.71 27.41
C LYS A 8 -12.20 14.46 27.11
N ILE A 9 -11.03 14.33 27.74
CA ILE A 9 -10.12 13.20 27.56
C ILE A 9 -9.81 12.66 28.96
N ASP A 10 -9.68 11.34 29.06
CA ASP A 10 -9.21 10.69 30.27
C ASP A 10 -7.79 11.16 30.64
N VAL A 11 -7.55 11.40 31.93
CA VAL A 11 -6.30 12.04 32.38
C VAL A 11 -5.08 11.17 32.10
N ASP A 12 -5.18 9.85 32.27
CA ASP A 12 -4.08 8.92 32.03
C ASP A 12 -3.74 8.83 30.54
N VAL A 13 -4.76 8.90 29.68
CA VAL A 13 -4.58 8.96 28.22
C VAL A 13 -3.87 10.25 27.81
N LEU A 14 -4.27 11.40 28.38
CA LEU A 14 -3.64 12.69 28.09
C LEU A 14 -2.18 12.73 28.54
N GLU A 15 -1.87 12.21 29.72
CA GLU A 15 -0.50 12.13 30.24
C GLU A 15 0.40 11.26 29.34
N LYS A 16 -0.09 10.07 28.94
CA LYS A 16 0.64 9.18 28.02
C LYS A 16 0.85 9.82 26.65
N PHE A 17 -0.15 10.53 26.13
CA PHE A 17 -0.03 11.23 24.88
C PHE A 17 1.04 12.33 24.93
N ASN A 18 1.08 13.12 26.00
CA ASN A 18 2.10 14.15 26.21
C ASN A 18 3.51 13.56 26.33
N LEU A 19 3.67 12.44 27.04
CA LEU A 19 4.95 11.72 27.10
C LEU A 19 5.39 11.26 25.71
N ALA A 20 4.46 10.71 24.91
CA ALA A 20 4.75 10.30 23.54
C ALA A 20 5.14 11.49 22.64
N LEU A 21 4.52 12.65 22.81
CA LEU A 21 4.89 13.87 22.08
C LEU A 21 6.32 14.30 22.43
N ILE A 22 6.70 14.29 23.70
CA ILE A 22 8.06 14.65 24.16
C ILE A 22 9.10 13.70 23.56
N LEU A 23 8.86 12.38 23.63
CA LEU A 23 9.77 11.37 23.09
C LEU A 23 9.96 11.52 21.58
N ASN A 24 8.89 11.87 20.86
CA ASN A 24 8.90 12.00 19.42
C ASN A 24 9.24 13.42 18.92
N LYS A 25 9.47 14.38 19.84
CA LYS A 25 9.62 15.81 19.52
C LYS A 25 8.46 16.34 18.65
N GLY A 26 7.25 15.85 18.91
CA GLY A 26 6.06 16.14 18.12
C GLY A 26 5.35 17.41 18.58
N ASN A 27 4.65 18.06 17.66
CA ASN A 27 3.72 19.14 17.97
C ASN A 27 2.33 18.56 18.23
N GLN A 28 1.68 19.01 19.31
CA GLN A 28 0.37 18.51 19.73
C GLN A 28 -0.70 18.70 18.64
N ASP A 29 -0.82 19.90 18.08
CA ASP A 29 -1.86 20.22 17.09
C ASP A 29 -1.64 19.44 15.79
N GLU A 30 -0.39 19.27 15.37
CA GLU A 30 -0.04 18.52 14.15
C GLU A 30 -0.33 17.03 14.29
N GLU A 31 0.01 16.42 15.44
CA GLU A 31 -0.26 15.00 15.66
C GLU A 31 -1.76 14.72 15.84
N ILE A 32 -2.50 15.61 16.54
CA ILE A 32 -3.96 15.50 16.63
C ILE A 32 -4.60 15.60 15.23
N GLU A 33 -4.17 16.57 14.42
CA GLU A 33 -4.67 16.75 13.05
C GLU A 33 -4.38 15.52 12.20
N LYS A 34 -3.18 14.93 12.33
CA LYS A 34 -2.80 13.67 11.67
C LYS A 34 -3.65 12.49 12.11
N PHE A 35 -3.95 12.34 13.40
CA PHE A 35 -4.86 11.30 13.89
C PHE A 35 -6.29 11.51 13.39
N MET A 36 -6.78 12.75 13.37
CA MET A 36 -8.08 13.07 12.77
C MET A 36 -8.13 12.69 11.30
N MET A 37 -7.08 13.00 10.53
CA MET A 37 -6.97 12.63 9.12
C MET A 37 -6.94 11.10 8.92
N GLN A 38 -6.23 10.37 9.78
CA GLN A 38 -6.24 8.90 9.77
C GLN A 38 -7.64 8.33 10.10
N TYR A 39 -8.32 8.91 11.09
CA TYR A 39 -9.68 8.51 11.43
C TYR A 39 -10.67 8.80 10.30
N ILE A 40 -10.58 9.98 9.67
CA ILE A 40 -11.39 10.36 8.49
C ILE A 40 -11.14 9.39 7.34
N SER A 41 -9.88 9.13 7.00
CA SER A 41 -9.48 8.22 5.93
C SER A 41 -10.01 6.80 6.16
N SER A 42 -9.85 6.28 7.37
CA SER A 42 -10.34 4.94 7.73
C SER A 42 -11.87 4.88 7.79
N SER A 43 -12.54 5.94 8.25
CA SER A 43 -14.01 6.02 8.30
C SER A 43 -14.63 6.08 6.92
N PHE A 44 -14.08 6.86 5.99
CA PHE A 44 -14.55 6.88 4.61
C PHE A 44 -14.20 5.59 3.86
N SER A 45 -13.07 4.97 4.18
CA SER A 45 -12.75 3.62 3.67
C SER A 45 -13.78 2.59 4.15
N LYS A 46 -14.19 2.62 5.42
CA LYS A 46 -15.24 1.75 5.95
C LYS A 46 -16.62 2.07 5.38
N ALA A 47 -17.00 3.35 5.33
CA ALA A 47 -18.29 3.78 4.80
C ALA A 47 -18.46 3.43 3.32
N SER A 48 -17.41 3.61 2.50
CA SER A 48 -17.44 3.20 1.09
C SER A 48 -17.49 1.68 0.89
N GLN A 49 -17.04 0.88 1.88
CA GLN A 49 -17.23 -0.57 1.87
C GLN A 49 -18.66 -0.96 2.27
N VAL A 50 -19.29 -0.25 3.22
CA VAL A 50 -20.68 -0.45 3.62
C VAL A 50 -21.66 0.01 2.52
N TYR A 51 -21.29 1.01 1.72
CA TYR A 51 -22.06 1.54 0.60
C TYR A 51 -21.66 0.94 -0.77
N LYS A 52 -21.47 -0.38 -0.84
CA LYS A 52 -21.48 -1.10 -2.13
C LYS A 52 -22.89 -1.64 -2.40
N PRO A 53 -23.79 -0.88 -3.06
CA PRO A 53 -24.93 -1.52 -3.69
C PRO A 53 -24.42 -2.40 -4.84
N VAL A 54 -25.03 -3.56 -4.97
CA VAL A 54 -24.84 -4.49 -6.08
C VAL A 54 -25.43 -3.86 -7.34
N ALA A 55 -24.69 -2.98 -8.01
CA ALA A 55 -25.03 -2.52 -9.36
C ALA A 55 -23.84 -1.86 -10.07
N ALA A 56 -23.43 -2.50 -11.17
CA ALA A 56 -22.93 -1.95 -12.42
C ALA A 56 -22.34 -0.52 -12.47
N SER A 57 -21.11 -0.47 -13.00
CA SER A 57 -20.76 0.24 -14.24
C SER A 57 -21.23 1.69 -14.45
N ASN A 58 -20.22 2.55 -14.64
CA ASN A 58 -20.22 3.88 -15.28
C ASN A 58 -20.18 5.09 -14.35
N VAL A 59 -19.66 6.18 -14.94
CA VAL A 59 -19.55 7.57 -14.47
C VAL A 59 -18.21 7.88 -13.79
N THR A 60 -17.18 8.21 -14.58
CA THR A 60 -16.77 9.55 -15.10
C THR A 60 -16.37 10.55 -14.02
N GLY A 61 -15.07 10.89 -14.05
CA GLY A 61 -14.54 12.26 -13.99
C GLY A 61 -14.84 13.10 -12.75
N THR A 62 -13.85 13.18 -11.86
CA THR A 62 -13.51 14.46 -11.22
C THR A 62 -11.99 14.66 -11.32
N ASN A 63 -11.61 15.77 -11.94
CA ASN A 63 -10.24 16.25 -12.02
C ASN A 63 -9.89 16.94 -10.70
N ASP A 64 -9.25 16.23 -9.77
CA ASP A 64 -8.51 16.86 -8.66
C ASP A 64 -7.02 16.55 -8.82
N PRO A 65 -6.18 17.55 -9.16
CA PRO A 65 -4.77 17.35 -9.50
C PRO A 65 -3.82 17.37 -8.29
N ILE A 66 -4.25 16.95 -7.09
CA ILE A 66 -3.37 16.91 -5.92
C ILE A 66 -3.61 15.61 -5.13
N ASN A 67 -2.68 14.65 -5.25
CA ASN A 67 -2.54 13.44 -4.43
C ASN A 67 -3.63 12.35 -4.50
N ALA A 68 -3.94 11.87 -5.71
CA ALA A 68 -4.78 10.68 -5.90
C ALA A 68 -4.04 9.35 -5.63
N ASN A 69 -3.56 9.14 -4.39
CA ASN A 69 -3.18 7.80 -3.90
C ASN A 69 -4.46 7.05 -3.49
N SER A 70 -5.21 6.60 -4.50
CA SER A 70 -6.45 5.84 -4.37
C SER A 70 -6.36 4.50 -3.60
N GLY A 71 -5.16 3.95 -3.38
CA GLY A 71 -5.00 2.63 -2.76
C GLY A 71 -5.54 1.49 -3.62
N LYS A 72 -5.54 1.62 -4.94
CA LYS A 72 -6.15 0.63 -5.87
C LYS A 72 -5.62 -0.78 -5.69
N ALA A 73 -4.36 -0.92 -5.29
CA ALA A 73 -3.76 -2.21 -5.02
C ALA A 73 -4.49 -2.97 -3.90
N ILE A 74 -5.07 -2.29 -2.89
CA ILE A 74 -5.83 -2.93 -1.80
C ILE A 74 -6.98 -3.78 -2.36
N ILE A 75 -7.70 -3.26 -3.36
CA ILE A 75 -8.83 -3.96 -3.99
C ILE A 75 -8.35 -5.07 -4.93
N LYS A 76 -7.13 -4.96 -5.46
CA LYS A 76 -6.59 -5.86 -6.48
C LYS A 76 -5.76 -7.01 -5.90
N ILE A 77 -5.10 -6.83 -4.76
CA ILE A 77 -4.27 -7.85 -4.11
C ILE A 77 -5.03 -9.17 -3.92
N PRO A 78 -6.27 -9.20 -3.38
CA PRO A 78 -7.05 -10.44 -3.29
C PRO A 78 -7.30 -11.12 -4.64
N LYS A 79 -7.44 -10.34 -5.72
CA LYS A 79 -7.65 -10.85 -7.08
C LYS A 79 -6.36 -11.37 -7.69
N TRP A 80 -5.22 -10.74 -7.39
CA TRP A 80 -3.91 -11.19 -7.84
C TRP A 80 -3.48 -12.46 -7.10
N ALA A 81 -3.81 -12.58 -5.82
CA ALA A 81 -3.52 -13.77 -4.99
C ALA A 81 -4.05 -15.07 -5.62
N THR A 82 -5.18 -15.02 -6.32
CA THR A 82 -5.81 -16.20 -6.93
C THR A 82 -5.46 -16.42 -8.41
N LYS A 83 -4.60 -15.58 -9.00
CA LYS A 83 -4.29 -15.60 -10.44
C LYS A 83 -2.79 -15.67 -10.70
N SER A 84 -2.21 -16.87 -10.52
CA SER A 84 -0.78 -17.15 -10.67
C SER A 84 -0.17 -16.71 -12.00
N GLU A 85 -0.97 -16.73 -13.07
CA GLU A 85 -0.51 -16.36 -14.40
C GLU A 85 -0.32 -14.86 -14.62
N GLN A 86 -0.91 -14.01 -13.78
CA GLN A 86 -0.78 -12.56 -13.94
C GLN A 86 0.59 -12.06 -13.50
N TYR A 87 1.18 -11.15 -14.27
CA TYR A 87 2.48 -10.57 -13.94
C TYR A 87 2.54 -9.90 -12.56
N ASN A 88 1.47 -9.25 -12.11
CA ASN A 88 1.43 -8.68 -10.75
C ASN A 88 1.55 -9.76 -9.68
N HIS A 89 0.93 -10.93 -9.88
CA HIS A 89 1.09 -12.08 -8.98
C HIS A 89 2.55 -12.56 -9.00
N LYS A 90 3.10 -12.78 -10.21
CA LYS A 90 4.47 -13.28 -10.40
C LYS A 90 5.52 -12.37 -9.75
N ILE A 91 5.35 -11.06 -9.83
CA ILE A 91 6.25 -10.08 -9.20
C ILE A 91 6.12 -10.11 -7.67
N ILE A 92 4.90 -10.18 -7.12
CA ILE A 92 4.69 -10.27 -5.66
C ILE A 92 5.26 -11.59 -5.11
N ARG A 93 5.07 -12.69 -5.84
CA ARG A 93 5.66 -13.98 -5.51
C ARG A 93 7.18 -13.92 -5.51
N ALA A 94 7.78 -13.35 -6.56
CA ALA A 94 9.23 -13.16 -6.64
C ALA A 94 9.76 -12.31 -5.48
N PHE A 95 9.04 -11.25 -5.11
CA PHE A 95 9.38 -10.41 -3.96
C PHE A 95 9.48 -11.24 -2.68
N PHE A 96 8.47 -12.05 -2.36
CA PHE A 96 8.49 -12.86 -1.14
C PHE A 96 9.51 -13.99 -1.17
N GLN A 97 9.78 -14.58 -2.34
CA GLN A 97 10.85 -15.58 -2.50
C GLN A 97 12.23 -14.96 -2.21
N VAL A 98 12.53 -13.82 -2.85
CA VAL A 98 13.80 -13.12 -2.62
C VAL A 98 13.92 -12.64 -1.17
N GLU A 99 12.85 -12.08 -0.59
CA GLU A 99 12.81 -11.67 0.82
C GLU A 99 13.11 -12.85 1.75
N SER A 100 12.57 -14.04 1.46
CA SER A 100 12.80 -15.23 2.29
C SER A 100 14.23 -15.77 2.18
N GLU A 101 14.90 -15.55 1.05
CA GLU A 101 16.26 -16.04 0.78
C GLU A 101 17.34 -15.08 1.29
N LEU A 102 17.13 -13.76 1.14
CA LEU A 102 18.15 -12.74 1.41
C LEU A 102 17.84 -11.84 2.61
N ALA A 103 16.65 -11.97 3.23
CA ALA A 103 16.12 -11.06 4.27
C ALA A 103 15.88 -9.60 3.82
N GLU A 104 16.31 -9.24 2.61
CA GLU A 104 16.03 -7.99 1.91
C GLU A 104 15.72 -8.27 0.43
N VAL A 105 15.24 -7.26 -0.30
CA VAL A 105 14.89 -7.42 -1.71
C VAL A 105 15.64 -6.40 -2.58
N PRO A 106 16.89 -6.66 -2.96
CA PRO A 106 17.61 -5.83 -3.91
C PRO A 106 16.87 -5.80 -5.25
N LEU A 107 16.69 -4.61 -5.84
CA LEU A 107 15.98 -4.46 -7.11
C LEU A 107 16.58 -5.33 -8.22
N LYS A 108 17.91 -5.46 -8.25
CA LYS A 108 18.62 -6.31 -9.22
C LYS A 108 18.26 -7.79 -9.08
N GLU A 109 18.13 -8.27 -7.85
CA GLU A 109 17.78 -9.68 -7.59
C GLU A 109 16.32 -9.93 -7.97
N LEU A 110 15.41 -9.01 -7.62
CA LEU A 110 14.01 -9.10 -8.04
C LEU A 110 13.88 -9.09 -9.57
N GLU A 111 14.61 -8.22 -10.26
CA GLU A 111 14.64 -8.15 -11.72
C GLU A 111 15.17 -9.45 -12.33
N SER A 112 16.25 -10.00 -11.79
CA SER A 112 16.80 -11.29 -12.23
C SER A 112 15.78 -12.43 -12.04
N ARG A 113 15.14 -12.49 -10.86
CA ARG A 113 14.11 -13.48 -10.51
C ARG A 113 12.91 -13.47 -11.46
N CYS A 114 12.57 -12.30 -12.00
CA CYS A 114 11.44 -12.13 -12.91
C CYS A 114 11.81 -12.20 -14.40
N SER A 115 13.09 -12.18 -14.77
CA SER A 115 13.50 -12.08 -16.19
C SER A 115 14.02 -13.40 -16.78
N ASP A 116 14.23 -14.43 -15.97
CA ASP A 116 14.73 -15.73 -16.40
C ASP A 116 13.60 -16.77 -16.48
N SER A 117 13.15 -17.08 -17.69
CA SER A 117 12.06 -18.04 -17.93
C SER A 117 12.46 -19.49 -17.74
N GLU A 118 13.75 -19.81 -17.83
CA GLU A 118 14.24 -21.19 -17.69
C GLU A 118 14.44 -21.53 -16.22
N LYS A 119 15.11 -20.64 -15.47
CA LYS A 119 15.38 -20.82 -14.05
C LYS A 119 14.17 -20.55 -13.17
N TYR A 120 13.35 -19.56 -13.53
CA TYR A 120 12.24 -19.10 -12.70
C TYR A 120 10.91 -19.00 -13.47
N PRO A 121 10.41 -20.10 -14.07
CA PRO A 121 9.21 -20.08 -14.91
C PRO A 121 7.96 -19.58 -14.17
N SER A 122 7.87 -19.83 -12.86
CA SER A 122 6.72 -19.44 -12.04
C SER A 122 6.66 -17.94 -11.72
N THR A 123 7.77 -17.21 -11.85
CA THR A 123 7.87 -15.76 -11.60
C THR A 123 8.26 -14.96 -12.84
N TYR A 124 8.43 -15.63 -13.98
CA TYR A 124 8.83 -14.99 -15.23
C TYR A 124 7.79 -13.96 -15.73
N VAL A 125 8.30 -12.77 -16.06
CA VAL A 125 7.56 -11.64 -16.60
C VAL A 125 8.32 -11.06 -17.79
N ARG A 126 7.74 -11.17 -18.98
CA ARG A 126 8.35 -10.75 -20.26
C ARG A 126 8.88 -9.31 -20.25
N ASP A 127 8.14 -8.40 -19.60
CA ASP A 127 8.55 -7.01 -19.40
C ASP A 127 8.47 -6.66 -17.92
N PHE A 128 9.46 -7.12 -17.15
CA PHE A 128 9.52 -6.84 -15.72
C PHE A 128 9.46 -5.32 -15.45
N LYS A 129 10.28 -4.51 -16.15
CA LYS A 129 10.39 -3.07 -15.88
C LYS A 129 9.07 -2.34 -16.07
N GLY A 130 8.36 -2.59 -17.18
CA GLY A 130 7.07 -1.96 -17.45
C GLY A 130 6.01 -2.34 -16.42
N ASN A 131 5.93 -3.62 -16.06
CA ASN A 131 4.96 -4.12 -15.08
C ASN A 131 5.29 -3.63 -13.67
N PHE A 132 6.56 -3.71 -13.25
CA PHE A 132 7.02 -3.26 -11.94
C PHE A 132 6.83 -1.74 -11.78
N ASN A 133 7.10 -0.94 -12.81
CA ASN A 133 6.85 0.50 -12.78
C ASN A 133 5.37 0.83 -12.55
N GLN A 134 4.44 0.05 -13.13
CA GLN A 134 3.00 0.21 -12.87
C GLN A 134 2.59 -0.15 -11.44
N MET A 135 3.42 -0.92 -10.72
CA MET A 135 3.24 -1.26 -9.31
C MET A 135 3.96 -0.29 -8.35
N LYS A 136 4.63 0.75 -8.86
CA LYS A 136 5.23 1.81 -8.04
C LYS A 136 4.45 3.13 -8.05
N ILE A 137 3.47 3.24 -8.94
CA ILE A 137 2.65 4.45 -9.12
C ILE A 137 1.19 4.13 -8.85
N ASP A 138 0.44 5.10 -8.35
CA ASP A 138 -1.00 4.95 -8.08
C ASP A 138 -1.87 5.87 -8.96
N THR A 139 -1.41 6.20 -10.16
CA THR A 139 -2.17 7.01 -11.13
C THR A 139 -3.40 6.25 -11.62
N PRO A 140 -4.52 6.89 -12.04
CA PRO A 140 -5.75 6.19 -12.44
C PRO A 140 -5.56 5.00 -13.38
N LYS A 141 -4.65 5.10 -14.37
CA LYS A 141 -4.34 4.06 -15.37
C LYS A 141 -3.38 2.95 -14.91
N SER A 142 -2.82 3.05 -13.70
CA SER A 142 -1.85 2.07 -13.19
C SER A 142 -2.49 0.82 -12.57
N ASN A 143 -1.65 -0.19 -12.35
CA ASN A 143 -2.01 -1.37 -11.57
C ASN A 143 -2.25 -1.04 -10.09
N GLY A 144 -1.82 0.12 -9.62
CA GLY A 144 -1.91 0.53 -8.22
C GLY A 144 -0.57 0.30 -7.53
N LYS A 145 -0.19 1.21 -6.66
CA LYS A 145 1.10 1.18 -5.98
C LYS A 145 1.13 0.04 -4.95
N VAL A 146 2.17 -0.78 -5.02
CA VAL A 146 2.50 -1.87 -4.11
C VAL A 146 3.89 -1.69 -3.53
N PHE A 147 4.83 -1.21 -4.34
CA PHE A 147 6.24 -1.16 -3.98
C PHE A 147 6.79 0.27 -3.98
N GLU A 148 7.83 0.46 -3.16
CA GLU A 148 8.75 1.60 -3.22
C GLU A 148 10.17 1.07 -3.41
N VAL A 149 11.07 1.90 -3.94
CA VAL A 149 12.50 1.58 -4.00
C VAL A 149 13.24 2.58 -3.13
N LYS A 150 13.94 2.09 -2.09
CA LYS A 150 14.77 2.90 -1.18
C LYS A 150 16.16 2.30 -1.14
N ASN A 151 17.19 3.09 -1.40
CA ASN A 151 18.59 2.67 -1.39
C ASN A 151 18.88 1.41 -2.24
N GLY A 152 18.19 1.26 -3.38
CA GLY A 152 18.33 0.09 -4.26
C GLY A 152 17.55 -1.16 -3.82
N ASN A 153 16.91 -1.13 -2.65
CA ASN A 153 16.04 -2.18 -2.15
C ASN A 153 14.57 -1.87 -2.43
N VAL A 154 13.82 -2.91 -2.81
CA VAL A 154 12.38 -2.88 -2.99
C VAL A 154 11.73 -3.12 -1.63
N ILE A 155 10.79 -2.27 -1.24
CA ILE A 155 10.00 -2.42 -0.02
C ILE A 155 8.51 -2.34 -0.34
N ILE A 156 7.69 -2.94 0.50
CA ILE A 156 6.23 -2.82 0.41
C ILE A 156 5.84 -1.39 0.82
N TRP A 157 4.97 -0.77 0.05
CA TRP A 157 4.39 0.53 0.40
C TRP A 157 3.47 0.35 1.61
N ASP A 158 3.73 1.11 2.68
CA ASP A 158 3.07 0.91 3.99
C ASP A 158 1.54 0.88 3.90
N TYR A 159 0.95 1.68 3.00
CA TYR A 159 -0.49 1.78 2.83
C TYR A 159 -1.18 0.48 2.38
N VAL A 160 -0.45 -0.45 1.76
CA VAL A 160 -0.98 -1.75 1.31
C VAL A 160 -0.39 -2.92 2.08
N LYS A 161 0.47 -2.66 3.07
CA LYS A 161 1.23 -3.70 3.76
C LYS A 161 0.33 -4.69 4.48
N GLU A 162 -0.68 -4.21 5.20
CA GLU A 162 -1.61 -5.06 5.94
C GLU A 162 -2.30 -6.09 5.04
N ILE A 163 -2.96 -5.62 3.98
CA ILE A 163 -3.66 -6.49 3.02
C ILE A 163 -2.71 -7.40 2.24
N LEU A 164 -1.51 -6.93 1.90
CA LEU A 164 -0.53 -7.77 1.21
C LEU A 164 -0.03 -8.91 2.11
N MET A 165 0.18 -8.64 3.40
CA MET A 165 0.59 -9.63 4.38
C MET A 165 -0.53 -10.64 4.71
N GLU A 166 -1.79 -10.20 4.77
CA GLU A 166 -2.95 -11.09 4.91
C GLU A 166 -3.00 -12.15 3.80
N TYR A 167 -2.67 -11.76 2.57
CA TYR A 167 -2.68 -12.66 1.41
C TYR A 167 -1.33 -13.30 1.09
N LYS A 168 -0.27 -13.10 1.91
CA LYS A 168 1.11 -13.56 1.62
C LYS A 168 1.18 -15.04 1.24
N ARG A 169 0.43 -15.90 1.94
CA ARG A 169 0.40 -17.36 1.71
C ARG A 169 -0.04 -17.78 0.30
N TYR A 170 -0.78 -16.91 -0.41
CA TYR A 170 -1.25 -17.19 -1.77
C TYR A 170 -0.23 -16.79 -2.85
N PHE A 171 0.83 -16.08 -2.46
CA PHE A 171 1.94 -15.71 -3.32
C PHE A 171 3.20 -16.54 -3.03
N SER A 172 3.11 -17.55 -2.17
CA SER A 172 4.23 -18.44 -1.82
C SER A 172 4.34 -19.57 -2.85
#